data_AF-Q74N77-F1
#
_entry.id   AF-Q74N77-F1
#
_cell.length_a   1.000
_cell.length_b   1.000
_cell.length_c   1.000
_cell.angle_alpha   90.00
_cell.angle_beta   90.00
_cell.angle_gamma   90.00
#
_symmetry.space_group_name_H-M   'P 1'
#
loop_
_entity.id
_entity.type
_entity.pdbx_description
1 polymer ?
#
loop_
_entity_poly.entity_id
_entity_poly.type
_entity_poly.pdbx_seq_one_letter_code
_entity_poly.pdbx_strand_id
1 'polypeptide(L)' 'MMLLQTEKALRLLEQYNTITILVPREYTKSKIKEFFEKKGYKVKKVNTLITKKGLKKAYVRFKEEGVARKVAEELGGL' A
#
# COMPACT_ATOMS: atom_id res chain seq x y z
N MET A 1 -6.24 -8.90 1.76
CA MET A 1 -5.33 -7.75 1.98
C MET A 1 -6.02 -6.81 2.97
N MET A 2 -5.28 -6.20 3.89
CA MET A 2 -5.82 -5.28 4.90
C MET A 2 -5.05 -3.96 4.88
N LEU A 3 -5.75 -2.82 4.88
CA LEU A 3 -5.14 -1.50 5.00
C LEU A 3 -4.71 -1.24 6.46
N LEU A 4 -3.55 -0.63 6.67
CA LEU A 4 -3.08 -0.21 8.01
C LEU A 4 -3.36 1.29 8.21
N GLN A 5 -4.07 1.62 9.29
CA GLN A 5 -4.49 2.99 9.64
C GLN A 5 -3.80 3.54 10.91
N THR A 6 -2.60 3.05 11.24
CA THR A 6 -1.81 3.61 12.35
C THR A 6 -1.35 5.04 12.03
N GLU A 7 -1.04 5.88 13.01
CA GLU A 7 -0.52 7.25 12.80
C GLU A 7 0.64 7.30 11.79
N LYS A 8 1.60 6.38 11.92
CA LYS A 8 2.72 6.29 10.97
C LYS A 8 2.26 6.00 9.53
N ALA A 9 1.22 5.19 9.36
CA ALA A 9 0.70 4.83 8.05
C ALA A 9 -0.08 6.00 7.43
N LEU A 10 -0.87 6.72 8.21
CA LEU A 10 -1.54 7.96 7.80
C LEU A 10 -0.53 9.03 7.40
N ARG A 11 0.54 9.22 8.18
CA ARG A 11 1.63 10.14 7.82
C ARG A 11 2.30 9.77 6.49
N LEU A 12 2.49 8.48 6.22
CA LEU A 12 3.06 8.02 4.94
C LEU A 12 2.12 8.24 3.76
N LEU A 13 0.81 8.10 3.98
CA LEU A 13 -0.22 8.36 2.99
C LEU A 13 -0.19 9.83 2.59
N GLU A 14 -0.22 10.73 3.57
CA GLU A 14 -0.28 12.17 3.33
C GLU A 14 1.02 12.76 2.78
N GLN A 15 2.17 12.45 3.40
CA GLN A 15 3.43 13.10 3.05
C GLN A 15 4.14 12.48 1.86
N TYR A 16 3.95 11.17 1.63
CA TYR A 16 4.72 10.43 0.64
C TYR A 16 3.87 9.74 -0.41
N ASN A 17 2.55 9.99 -0.40
CA ASN A 17 1.61 9.36 -1.32
C ASN A 17 1.78 7.82 -1.29
N THR A 18 1.86 7.27 -0.08
CA THR A 18 2.19 5.86 0.16
C THR A 18 1.20 5.19 1.12
N ILE A 19 0.48 4.18 0.65
CA ILE A 19 -0.36 3.35 1.53
C ILE A 19 0.46 2.24 2.19
N THR A 20 0.03 1.82 3.38
CA THR A 20 0.61 0.68 4.09
C THR A 20 -0.43 -0.42 4.20
N ILE A 21 -0.10 -1.63 3.75
CA ILE A 21 -1.04 -2.75 3.66
C ILE A 21 -0.40 -4.02 4.24
N LEU A 22 -1.22 -4.91 4.79
CA LEU A 22 -0.85 -6.28 5.15
C LEU A 22 -1.37 -7.25 4.09
N VAL A 23 -0.48 -8.12 3.63
CA VAL A 23 -0.76 -9.15 2.63
C VAL A 23 -0.18 -10.50 3.07
N PRO A 24 -0.72 -11.62 2.55
CA PRO A 24 -0.12 -12.93 2.77
C PRO A 24 1.34 -12.99 2.30
N ARG A 25 2.13 -13.88 2.93
CA ARG A 25 3.59 -13.91 2.75
C ARG A 25 4.02 -14.26 1.33
N GLU A 26 3.20 -14.97 0.59
CA GLU A 26 3.40 -15.41 -0.79
C GLU A 26 3.27 -14.27 -1.82
N TYR A 27 2.69 -13.12 -1.46
CA TYR A 27 2.53 -12.00 -2.39
C TYR A 27 3.85 -11.30 -2.66
N THR A 28 4.37 -11.37 -3.88
CA THR A 28 5.63 -10.71 -4.27
C THR A 28 5.42 -9.22 -4.54
N LYS A 29 6.51 -8.44 -4.54
CA LYS A 29 6.46 -7.00 -4.88
C LYS A 29 5.80 -6.77 -6.25
N SER A 30 6.10 -7.63 -7.24
CA SER A 30 5.54 -7.57 -8.58
C SER A 30 4.03 -7.82 -8.59
N LYS A 31 3.54 -8.86 -7.88
CA LYS A 31 2.09 -9.14 -7.78
C LYS A 31 1.33 -7.99 -7.12
N ILE A 32 1.90 -7.39 -6.08
CA ILE A 32 1.30 -6.23 -5.40
C ILE A 32 1.24 -5.04 -6.36
N LYS A 33 2.33 -4.76 -7.07
CA LYS A 33 2.38 -3.68 -8.06
C LYS A 33 1.34 -3.87 -9.17
N GLU A 34 1.31 -5.06 -9.76
CA GLU A 34 0.39 -5.42 -10.84
C GLU A 34 -1.07 -5.31 -10.41
N PHE A 35 -1.42 -5.69 -9.18
CA PHE A 35 -2.77 -5.54 -8.65
C PHE A 35 -3.27 -4.09 -8.71
N PHE A 36 -2.44 -3.12 -8.32
CA PHE A 36 -2.81 -1.70 -8.36
C PHE A 36 -2.77 -1.13 -9.78
N GLU A 37 -1.79 -1.54 -10.59
CA GLU A 37 -1.71 -1.10 -11.99
C GLU A 37 -2.91 -1.61 -12.81
N LYS A 38 -3.40 -2.83 -12.55
CA LYS A 38 -4.64 -3.36 -13.15
C LYS A 38 -5.90 -2.58 -12.74
N LYS A 39 -5.88 -1.90 -11.60
CA LYS A 39 -6.95 -0.97 -11.17
C LYS A 39 -6.80 0.44 -11.77
N GLY A 40 -5.80 0.67 -12.62
CA GLY A 40 -5.55 1.97 -13.24
C GLY A 40 -4.61 2.89 -12.44
N TYR A 41 -4.04 2.44 -11.32
CA TYR A 41 -3.14 3.25 -10.51
C TYR A 41 -1.68 3.09 -10.91
N LYS A 42 -1.01 4.20 -11.22
CA LYS A 42 0.43 4.16 -11.51
C LYS A 42 1.25 4.03 -10.23
N VAL A 43 1.93 2.89 -10.05
CA VAL A 43 2.78 2.64 -8.89
C VAL A 43 4.21 3.12 -9.14
N LYS A 44 4.74 3.94 -8.22
CA LYS A 44 6.14 4.41 -8.22
C LYS A 44 7.08 3.35 -7.66
N LYS A 45 6.75 2.78 -6.50
CA LYS A 45 7.61 1.80 -5.81
C LYS A 45 6.82 0.95 -4.83
N VAL A 46 7.20 -0.32 -4.69
CA VAL A 46 6.72 -1.22 -3.64
C VAL A 46 7.88 -1.64 -2.75
N ASN A 47 7.77 -1.37 -1.45
CA ASN A 47 8.68 -1.85 -0.42
C ASN A 47 7.95 -2.86 0.45
N THR A 48 8.62 -3.93 0.88
CA THR A 48 7.99 -4.98 1.69
C THR A 48 8.89 -5.40 2.84
N LEU A 49 8.30 -5.77 3.97
CA LEU A 49 8.98 -6.42 5.09
C LEU A 49 8.09 -7.55 5.65
N ILE A 50 8.70 -8.53 6.30
CA ILE A 50 7.97 -9.56 7.05
C ILE A 50 7.82 -9.08 8.49
N THR A 51 6.58 -9.09 8.98
CA THR A 51 6.27 -8.72 10.36
C THR A 51 6.56 -9.89 11.30
N LYS A 52 6.73 -9.62 12.60
CA LYS A 52 6.90 -10.67 13.62
C LYS A 52 5.72 -11.65 13.69
N LYS A 53 4.54 -11.24 13.20
CA LYS A 53 3.34 -12.08 13.10
C LYS A 53 3.29 -12.97 11.84
N GLY A 54 4.36 -13.02 11.05
CA GLY A 54 4.44 -13.81 9.82
C GLY A 54 3.76 -13.21 8.59
N LEU A 55 3.03 -12.10 8.73
CA LEU A 55 2.41 -11.37 7.62
C LEU A 55 3.42 -10.48 6.89
N LYS A 56 3.21 -10.24 5.60
CA LYS A 56 4.00 -9.29 4.82
C LYS A 56 3.35 -7.91 4.92
N LYS A 57 4.11 -6.92 5.39
CA LYS A 57 3.74 -5.51 5.32
C LYS A 57 4.32 -4.91 4.05
N ALA A 58 3.47 -4.32 3.22
CA ALA A 58 3.88 -3.63 2.01
C ALA A 58 3.57 -2.14 2.11
N TYR A 59 4.52 -1.32 1.63
CA TYR A 59 4.38 0.10 1.42
C TYR A 59 4.30 0.33 -0.08
N VAL A 60 3.19 0.88 -0.55
CA VAL A 60 2.92 1.07 -1.97
C VAL A 60 2.86 2.57 -2.23
N ARG A 61 3.88 3.09 -2.90
CA ARG A 61 3.99 4.51 -3.28
C ARG A 61 3.45 4.70 -4.69
N PHE A 62 2.54 5.65 -4.86
CA PHE A 62 1.93 5.96 -6.16
C PHE A 62 2.67 7.12 -6.85
N LYS A 63 2.57 7.19 -8.18
CA LYS A 63 3.21 8.24 -8.99
C LYS A 63 2.46 9.56 -8.93
N GLU A 64 1.14 9.50 -9.05
CA GLU A 64 0.26 10.67 -9.14
C GLU A 64 -0.19 11.09 -7.73
N GLU A 65 -0.09 12.36 -7.41
CA GLU A 65 -0.46 12.90 -6.09
C GLU A 65 -1.94 12.64 -5.77
N GLY A 66 -2.26 12.51 -4.47
CA GLY A 66 -3.62 12.21 -4.00
C GLY A 66 -4.09 10.76 -4.22
N VAL A 67 -3.47 10.00 -5.13
CA VAL A 67 -3.87 8.62 -5.43
C VAL A 67 -3.82 7.72 -4.20
N ALA A 68 -2.83 7.88 -3.32
CA ALA A 68 -2.78 7.06 -2.10
C ALA A 68 -4.01 7.23 -1.22
N ARG A 69 -4.56 8.46 -1.14
CA ARG A 69 -5.77 8.76 -0.37
C ARG A 69 -6.99 8.13 -1.01
N LYS A 70 -7.16 8.33 -2.33
CA LYS A 70 -8.24 7.71 -3.11
C LYS A 70 -8.24 6.18 -2.98
N VAL A 71 -7.07 5.56 -3.10
CA VAL A 71 -6.92 4.10 -2.94
C VAL A 71 -7.23 3.67 -1.51
N ALA A 72 -6.86 4.45 -0.50
CA ALA A 72 -7.19 4.14 0.88
C ALA A 72 -8.71 4.20 1.11
N GLU A 73 -9.39 5.24 0.66
CA GLU A 73 -10.86 5.39 0.70
C GLU A 73 -11.56 4.20 0.04
N GLU A 74 -11.13 3.80 -1.17
CA GLU A 74 -11.67 2.63 -1.87
C GLU A 74 -11.45 1.30 -1.12
N LEU A 75 -10.42 1.21 -0.27
CA LEU A 75 -10.11 0.02 0.52
C LEU A 75 -10.81 0.05 1.91
N GLY A 76 -11.73 1.00 2.14
CA GLY A 76 -12.40 1.19 3.44
C GLY A 76 -11.53 1.92 4.46
N GLY A 77 -10.56 2.68 3.98
CA GLY A 77 -9.76 3.64 4.73
C GLY A 77 -10.46 4.99 4.90
N LEU A 78 -9.85 5.84 5.70
CA LEU A 78 -10.34 7.15 6.13
C LEU A 78 -9.60 8.30 5.44
#